data_AF-A0A8H5BJH6-F1
#
_entry.id   AF-A0A8H5BJH6-F1
#
_cell.length_a   1.000
_cell.length_b   1.000
_cell.length_c   1.000
_cell.angle_alpha   90.00
_cell.angle_beta   90.00
_cell.angle_gamma   90.00
#
_symmetry.space_group_name_H-M   'P 1'
#
loop_
_entity.id
_entity.type
_entity.pdbx_description
1 polymer ?
#
loop_
_entity_poly.entity_id
_entity_poly.type
_entity_poly.pdbx_seq_one_letter_code
_entity_poly.pdbx_strand_id
1 'polypeptide(L)'
;MAPRKLESVSLEPSEDPATFESKNVHQIYDAIATHFSSTRYKPWPIIATFLQNLPTGWVGFDSGTGNGKYLPLPADRPGAIWTIGMDRSRNLLEIARHAGGDDVVREVVWGNVLENAWRPGAFDYAISIATIHHLATYERRKLAVQRLIQAVDPNHGRILIYVWAIEQDELSKRKVVDQDEAVVADEKGKDVMVPWVLSKNLAAKPSEDSSPPEVFNRYYHMFAKGELGTLAKDAAVALGLSVGDPSAEEVGQGVEVVQDGWERSNYYVELRRWSK
;
A
#
# COMPACT_ATOMS: atom_id res chain seq x y z
N MET A 1 -17.77 -18.69 -8.51
CA MET A 1 -18.21 -18.55 -7.11
C MET A 1 -18.81 -17.17 -6.95
N ALA A 2 -19.99 -17.05 -6.32
CA ALA A 2 -20.53 -15.74 -5.97
C ALA A 2 -19.54 -15.01 -5.04
N PRO A 3 -19.41 -13.67 -5.13
CA PRO A 3 -18.52 -12.92 -4.26
C PRO A 3 -18.93 -13.09 -2.79
N ARG A 4 -17.96 -13.33 -1.91
CA ARG A 4 -18.23 -13.43 -0.47
C ARG A 4 -18.41 -12.02 0.12
N LYS A 5 -19.46 -11.84 0.92
CA LYS A 5 -19.70 -10.63 1.71
C LYS A 5 -18.60 -10.49 2.77
N LEU A 6 -18.03 -9.29 2.88
CA LEU A 6 -17.06 -8.97 3.93
C LEU A 6 -17.78 -8.56 5.21
N GLU A 7 -17.19 -8.90 6.35
CA GLU A 7 -17.69 -8.50 7.66
C GLU A 7 -17.16 -7.11 7.99
N SER A 8 -18.05 -6.17 8.30
CA SER A 8 -17.64 -4.84 8.79
C SER A 8 -17.06 -4.97 10.19
N VAL A 9 -16.04 -4.17 10.49
CA VAL A 9 -15.41 -4.12 11.81
C VAL A 9 -15.23 -2.66 12.22
N SER A 10 -15.38 -2.37 13.50
CA SER A 10 -15.08 -1.05 14.06
C SER A 10 -14.06 -1.23 15.18
N LEU A 11 -13.11 -0.32 15.27
CA LEU A 11 -12.20 -0.27 16.41
C LEU A 11 -12.97 0.18 17.66
N GLU A 12 -12.87 -0.59 18.74
CA GLU A 12 -13.51 -0.22 20.00
C GLU A 12 -12.84 1.03 20.59
N PRO A 13 -13.58 1.98 21.21
CA PRO A 13 -13.00 3.23 21.71
C PRO A 13 -11.88 3.06 22.75
N SER A 14 -11.84 1.91 23.43
CA SER A 14 -10.83 1.57 24.43
C SER A 14 -9.63 0.78 23.89
N GLU A 15 -9.71 0.33 22.63
CA GLU A 15 -8.66 -0.48 22.01
C GLU A 15 -7.58 0.41 21.39
N ASP A 16 -6.32 0.12 21.72
CA ASP A 16 -5.18 0.79 21.10
C ASP A 16 -5.04 0.37 19.62
N PRO A 17 -5.04 1.31 18.66
CA PRO A 17 -4.93 1.00 17.24
C PRO A 17 -3.68 0.17 16.90
N ALA A 18 -2.53 0.41 17.56
CA ALA A 18 -1.30 -0.31 17.26
C ALA A 18 -1.39 -1.79 17.68
N THR A 19 -2.03 -2.07 18.81
CA THR A 19 -2.32 -3.42 19.30
C THR A 19 -3.31 -4.13 18.36
N PHE A 20 -4.37 -3.45 17.94
CA PHE A 20 -5.33 -3.97 16.96
C PHE A 20 -4.66 -4.35 15.63
N GLU A 21 -3.84 -3.45 15.08
CA GLU A 21 -3.07 -3.70 13.85
C GLU A 21 -2.07 -4.86 14.03
N SER A 22 -1.43 -4.96 15.20
CA SER A 22 -0.52 -6.07 15.48
C SER A 22 -1.21 -7.43 15.37
N LYS A 23 -2.40 -7.56 15.96
CA LYS A 23 -3.19 -8.79 15.97
C LYS A 23 -3.85 -9.08 14.61
N ASN A 24 -4.48 -8.07 14.01
CA ASN A 24 -5.35 -8.26 12.84
C ASN A 24 -4.64 -8.01 11.51
N VAL A 25 -3.35 -7.62 11.52
CA VAL A 25 -2.54 -7.41 10.32
C VAL A 25 -1.17 -8.06 10.49
N HIS A 26 -0.33 -7.55 11.39
CA HIS A 26 1.10 -7.88 11.39
C HIS A 26 1.36 -9.37 11.61
N GLN A 27 0.78 -9.95 12.67
CA GLN A 27 0.95 -11.37 12.99
C GLN A 27 0.39 -12.27 11.88
N ILE A 28 -0.71 -11.86 11.25
CA ILE A 28 -1.33 -12.62 10.17
C ILE A 28 -0.43 -12.63 8.94
N TYR A 29 0.08 -11.47 8.52
CA TYR A 29 0.97 -11.39 7.35
C TYR A 29 2.26 -12.18 7.55
N ASP A 30 2.87 -12.12 8.74
CA ASP A 30 4.01 -12.96 9.08
C ASP A 30 3.65 -14.46 8.98
N ALA A 31 2.48 -14.88 9.47
CA ALA A 31 2.04 -16.27 9.42
C ALA A 31 1.75 -16.77 7.98
N ILE A 32 1.23 -15.91 7.09
CA ILE A 32 0.82 -16.30 5.74
C ILE A 32 1.86 -15.99 4.64
N ALA A 33 3.01 -15.41 4.98
CA ALA A 33 3.98 -14.81 4.05
C ALA A 33 4.32 -15.71 2.84
N THR A 34 4.67 -16.97 3.07
CA THR A 34 5.03 -17.93 2.01
C THR A 34 3.86 -18.17 1.04
N HIS A 35 2.66 -18.46 1.56
CA HIS A 35 1.47 -18.68 0.73
C HIS A 35 1.05 -17.38 0.02
N PHE A 36 1.11 -16.24 0.71
CA PHE A 36 0.82 -14.93 0.14
C PHE A 36 1.73 -14.60 -1.05
N SER A 37 3.03 -14.85 -0.92
CA SER A 37 4.01 -14.59 -1.97
C SER A 37 3.78 -15.46 -3.21
N SER A 38 3.46 -16.75 -3.00
CA SER A 38 3.27 -17.74 -4.08
C SER A 38 2.15 -17.43 -5.08
N THR A 39 1.28 -16.46 -4.76
CA THR A 39 0.06 -16.16 -5.54
C THR A 39 0.11 -14.79 -6.22
N ARG A 40 1.19 -14.00 -6.07
CA ARG A 40 1.25 -12.61 -6.51
C ARG A 40 2.58 -12.24 -7.16
N TYR A 41 2.60 -12.26 -8.49
CA TYR A 41 3.80 -11.93 -9.26
C TYR A 41 3.62 -10.78 -10.25
N LYS A 42 2.43 -10.62 -10.85
CA LYS A 42 2.24 -9.65 -11.94
C LYS A 42 2.11 -8.20 -11.41
N PRO A 43 3.00 -7.27 -11.78
CA PRO A 43 2.87 -5.85 -11.46
C PRO A 43 1.55 -5.26 -11.95
N TRP A 44 1.02 -4.32 -11.17
CA TRP A 44 -0.10 -3.50 -11.62
C TRP A 44 0.42 -2.51 -12.68
N PRO A 45 -0.31 -2.30 -13.79
CA PRO A 45 0.16 -1.46 -14.89
C PRO A 45 0.54 -0.05 -14.45
N ILE A 46 -0.28 0.63 -13.64
CA ILE A 46 0.01 2.00 -13.22
C ILE A 46 1.32 2.13 -12.43
N ILE A 47 1.61 1.16 -11.55
CA ILE A 47 2.87 1.14 -10.78
C ILE A 47 4.05 0.85 -11.70
N ALA A 48 3.92 -0.11 -12.62
CA ALA A 48 4.99 -0.44 -13.56
C ALA A 48 5.32 0.77 -14.46
N THR A 49 4.31 1.45 -14.99
CA THR A 49 4.46 2.66 -15.80
C THR A 49 5.10 3.80 -15.01
N PHE A 50 4.68 4.02 -13.76
CA PHE A 50 5.30 5.02 -12.89
C PHE A 50 6.81 4.78 -12.76
N LEU A 51 7.21 3.56 -12.38
CA LEU A 51 8.63 3.19 -12.20
C LEU A 51 9.41 3.25 -13.53
N GLN A 52 8.79 2.83 -14.64
CA GLN A 52 9.40 2.90 -15.98
C GLN A 52 9.72 4.33 -16.41
N ASN A 53 8.91 5.31 -16.01
CA ASN A 53 9.10 6.71 -16.39
C ASN A 53 10.03 7.50 -15.44
N LEU A 54 10.57 6.90 -14.38
CA LEU A 54 11.51 7.58 -13.48
C LEU A 54 12.89 7.78 -14.14
N PRO A 55 13.56 8.93 -13.97
CA PRO A 55 14.91 9.13 -14.51
C PRO A 55 15.92 8.08 -14.02
N THR A 56 16.93 7.78 -14.86
CA THR A 56 18.04 6.91 -14.46
C THR A 56 18.86 7.55 -13.33
N GLY A 57 19.29 6.74 -12.37
CA GLY A 57 20.07 7.16 -11.19
C GLY A 57 19.22 7.54 -9.99
N TRP A 58 17.89 7.58 -10.11
CA TRP A 58 17.00 7.87 -8.99
C TRP A 58 17.04 6.77 -7.93
N VAL A 59 17.10 7.19 -6.67
CA VAL A 59 17.01 6.32 -5.50
C VAL A 59 15.61 6.44 -4.92
N GLY A 60 14.99 5.32 -4.58
CA GLY A 60 13.64 5.33 -4.06
C GLY A 60 13.37 4.38 -2.91
N PHE A 61 12.15 4.51 -2.42
CA PHE A 61 11.68 3.88 -1.20
C PHE A 61 10.35 3.14 -1.46
N ASP A 62 10.31 1.84 -1.19
CA ASP A 62 9.07 1.06 -1.21
C ASP A 62 8.58 0.81 0.22
N SER A 63 7.63 1.63 0.66
CA SER A 63 7.06 1.66 2.00
C SER A 63 5.93 0.65 2.14
N GLY A 64 6.25 -0.53 2.66
CA GLY A 64 5.38 -1.72 2.64
C GLY A 64 5.64 -2.59 1.43
N THR A 65 6.92 -2.94 1.20
CA THR A 65 7.37 -3.65 0.00
C THR A 65 6.82 -5.08 -0.12
N GLY A 66 6.30 -5.65 0.98
CA GLY A 66 5.81 -7.01 1.04
C GLY A 66 6.86 -8.01 0.57
N ASN A 67 6.52 -8.84 -0.42
CA ASN A 67 7.45 -9.82 -1.00
C ASN A 67 8.43 -9.22 -2.03
N GLY A 68 8.57 -7.90 -2.09
CA GLY A 68 9.50 -7.22 -2.98
C GLY A 68 9.06 -7.19 -4.44
N LYS A 69 7.76 -7.39 -4.73
CA LYS A 69 7.19 -7.47 -6.09
C LYS A 69 7.67 -6.36 -7.04
N TYR A 70 7.92 -5.16 -6.52
CA TYR A 70 8.29 -3.99 -7.31
C TYR A 70 9.80 -3.68 -7.32
N LEU A 71 10.59 -4.28 -6.41
CA LEU A 71 12.04 -4.07 -6.33
C LEU A 71 12.82 -4.48 -7.60
N PRO A 72 12.36 -5.45 -8.42
CA PRO A 72 13.01 -5.77 -9.69
C PRO A 72 12.70 -4.82 -10.84
N LEU A 73 11.77 -3.87 -10.66
CA LEU A 73 11.35 -2.96 -11.72
C LEU A 73 12.24 -1.71 -11.78
N PRO A 74 12.32 -1.05 -12.96
CA PRO A 74 11.69 -1.39 -14.24
C PRO A 74 12.39 -2.54 -14.97
N ALA A 75 11.60 -3.46 -15.53
CA ALA A 75 12.11 -4.72 -16.11
C ALA A 75 12.86 -4.53 -17.45
N ASP A 76 12.55 -3.46 -18.19
CA ASP A 76 13.15 -3.10 -19.48
C ASP A 76 14.52 -2.40 -19.35
N ARG A 77 14.80 -1.82 -18.17
CA ARG A 77 16.11 -1.21 -17.86
C ARG A 77 16.57 -1.56 -16.43
N PRO A 78 16.93 -2.85 -16.18
CA PRO A 78 17.34 -3.30 -14.85
C PRO A 78 18.50 -2.47 -14.29
N GLY A 79 18.37 -2.03 -13.03
CA GLY A 79 19.40 -1.23 -12.35
C GLY A 79 19.40 0.26 -12.70
N ALA A 80 18.49 0.73 -13.55
CA ALA A 80 18.40 2.15 -13.87
C ALA A 80 17.89 3.01 -12.70
N ILE A 81 17.18 2.42 -11.74
CA ILE A 81 16.82 3.04 -10.46
C ILE A 81 17.19 2.07 -9.32
N TRP A 82 17.38 2.60 -8.12
CA TRP A 82 17.69 1.79 -6.95
C TRP A 82 16.61 1.98 -5.88
N THR A 83 15.84 0.93 -5.59
CA THR A 83 14.78 0.97 -4.58
C THR A 83 15.20 0.22 -3.31
N ILE A 84 15.01 0.86 -2.16
CA ILE A 84 15.11 0.22 -0.85
C ILE A 84 13.69 -0.16 -0.40
N GLY A 85 13.48 -1.44 -0.12
CA GLY A 85 12.20 -1.94 0.39
C GLY A 85 12.14 -1.89 1.91
N MET A 86 10.99 -1.51 2.48
CA MET A 86 10.73 -1.63 3.91
C MET A 86 9.42 -2.34 4.15
N ASP A 87 9.36 -3.24 5.11
CA ASP A 87 8.11 -3.88 5.53
C ASP A 87 8.14 -4.21 7.02
N ARG A 88 6.95 -4.37 7.60
CA ARG A 88 6.79 -4.76 8.99
C ARG A 88 6.91 -6.27 9.18
N SER A 89 6.63 -7.06 8.13
CA SER A 89 6.73 -8.50 8.12
C SER A 89 8.15 -8.94 7.78
N ARG A 90 8.82 -9.60 8.74
CA ARG A 90 10.17 -10.12 8.52
C ARG A 90 10.17 -11.25 7.49
N ASN A 91 9.16 -12.11 7.55
CA ASN A 91 9.04 -13.25 6.64
C ASN A 91 8.82 -12.81 5.19
N LEU A 92 8.11 -11.70 4.97
CA LEU A 92 7.99 -11.11 3.63
C LEU A 92 9.31 -10.44 3.19
N LEU A 93 10.05 -9.79 4.09
CA LEU A 93 11.35 -9.19 3.74
C LEU A 93 12.41 -10.23 3.38
N GLU A 94 12.42 -11.38 4.04
CA GLU A 94 13.30 -12.50 3.68
C GLU A 94 13.05 -12.95 2.24
N ILE A 95 11.79 -12.97 1.80
CA ILE A 95 11.43 -13.24 0.41
C ILE A 95 11.82 -12.06 -0.50
N ALA A 96 11.52 -10.83 -0.09
CA ALA A 96 11.79 -9.62 -0.86
C ALA A 96 13.29 -9.44 -1.18
N ARG A 97 14.16 -9.89 -0.26
CA ARG A 97 15.61 -9.88 -0.45
C ARG A 97 16.07 -10.61 -1.71
N HIS A 98 15.30 -11.58 -2.19
CA HIS A 98 15.59 -12.37 -3.39
C HIS A 98 14.62 -12.08 -4.55
N ALA A 99 13.90 -10.95 -4.49
CA ALA A 99 12.94 -10.60 -5.53
C ALA A 99 13.63 -10.43 -6.89
N GLY A 100 13.08 -11.07 -7.92
CA GLY A 100 13.58 -11.02 -9.30
C GLY A 100 14.70 -12.01 -9.63
N GLY A 101 15.06 -12.90 -8.70
CA GLY A 101 16.00 -14.00 -8.94
C GLY A 101 16.91 -14.26 -7.73
N ASP A 102 17.24 -15.52 -7.47
CA ASP A 102 18.00 -15.93 -6.29
C ASP A 102 19.44 -15.38 -6.27
N ASP A 103 20.00 -15.06 -7.44
CA ASP A 103 21.34 -14.48 -7.60
C ASP A 103 21.40 -12.97 -7.31
N VAL A 104 20.26 -12.34 -7.01
CA VAL A 104 20.17 -10.90 -6.74
C VAL A 104 19.80 -10.68 -5.27
N VAL A 105 20.57 -9.84 -4.59
CA VAL A 105 20.25 -9.38 -3.24
C VAL A 105 19.67 -7.97 -3.31
N ARG A 106 18.44 -7.82 -2.83
CA ARG A 106 17.76 -6.52 -2.71
C ARG A 106 18.04 -5.87 -1.37
N GLU A 107 18.11 -4.55 -1.38
CA GLU A 107 18.18 -3.75 -0.16
C GLU A 107 16.81 -3.71 0.51
N VAL A 108 16.73 -4.32 1.70
CA VAL A 108 15.49 -4.41 2.46
C VAL A 108 15.74 -4.05 3.93
N VAL A 109 14.82 -3.29 4.52
CA VAL A 109 14.89 -2.81 5.89
C VAL A 109 13.64 -3.24 6.66
N TRP A 110 13.82 -3.76 7.86
CA TRP A 110 12.70 -4.05 8.74
C TRP A 110 12.29 -2.78 9.48
N GLY A 111 11.02 -2.39 9.35
CA GLY A 111 10.53 -1.15 9.95
C GLY A 111 9.01 -1.00 9.86
N ASN A 112 8.50 0.10 10.42
CA ASN A 112 7.08 0.44 10.37
C ASN A 112 6.87 1.70 9.51
N VAL A 113 5.84 1.71 8.67
CA VAL A 113 5.48 2.86 7.81
C VAL A 113 5.13 4.14 8.57
N LEU A 114 4.91 4.04 9.89
CA LEU A 114 4.66 5.18 10.78
C LEU A 114 5.94 5.77 11.38
N GLU A 115 7.05 5.04 11.33
CA GLU A 115 8.34 5.46 11.86
C GLU A 115 9.03 6.45 10.91
N ASN A 116 9.83 7.35 11.49
CA ASN A 116 10.62 8.32 10.75
C ASN A 116 12.09 7.89 10.70
N ALA A 117 12.36 6.75 10.07
CA ALA A 117 13.70 6.14 10.04
C ALA A 117 14.64 6.78 9.01
N TRP A 118 14.12 7.63 8.13
CA TRP A 118 14.85 8.20 7.01
C TRP A 118 15.21 9.66 7.27
N ARG A 119 16.33 10.11 6.67
CA ARG A 119 16.62 11.55 6.60
C ARG A 119 15.55 12.21 5.71
N PRO A 120 15.07 13.41 6.07
CA PRO A 120 14.17 14.13 5.17
C PRO A 120 14.82 14.35 3.80
N GLY A 121 14.09 14.11 2.72
CA GLY A 121 14.60 14.25 1.35
C GLY A 121 15.61 13.19 0.92
N ALA A 122 15.69 12.03 1.58
CA ALA A 122 16.66 10.99 1.26
C ALA A 122 16.41 10.28 -0.09
N PHE A 123 15.21 10.37 -0.64
CA PHE A 123 14.79 9.62 -1.83
C PHE A 123 14.26 10.54 -2.94
N ASP A 124 14.51 10.20 -4.19
CA ASP A 124 13.91 10.88 -5.34
C ASP A 124 12.44 10.45 -5.57
N TYR A 125 12.09 9.25 -5.10
CA TYR A 125 10.71 8.77 -5.16
C TYR A 125 10.35 7.81 -4.03
N ALA A 126 9.06 7.68 -3.74
CA ALA A 126 8.54 6.65 -2.87
C ALA A 126 7.28 6.00 -3.45
N ILE A 127 7.05 4.73 -3.12
CA ILE A 127 5.80 4.04 -3.39
C ILE A 127 5.25 3.43 -2.10
N SER A 128 3.92 3.35 -2.00
CA SER A 128 3.22 2.65 -0.92
C SER A 128 2.02 1.92 -1.52
N ILE A 129 2.22 0.66 -1.85
CA ILE A 129 1.29 -0.13 -2.66
C ILE A 129 0.57 -1.15 -1.79
N ALA A 130 -0.75 -1.02 -1.66
CA ALA A 130 -1.61 -1.88 -0.84
C ALA A 130 -1.07 -2.07 0.59
N THR A 131 -0.72 -0.94 1.23
CA THR A 131 -0.09 -0.90 2.56
C THR A 131 -0.91 -0.09 3.55
N ILE A 132 -1.11 1.22 3.33
CA ILE A 132 -1.73 2.10 4.34
C ILE A 132 -3.18 1.75 4.68
N HIS A 133 -3.87 0.96 3.85
CA HIS A 133 -5.19 0.43 4.18
C HIS A 133 -5.18 -0.58 5.35
N HIS A 134 -4.01 -1.00 5.84
CA HIS A 134 -3.90 -1.83 7.03
C HIS A 134 -3.88 -1.02 8.33
N LEU A 135 -3.82 0.30 8.24
CA LEU A 135 -3.77 1.18 9.41
C LEU A 135 -5.19 1.53 9.85
N ALA A 136 -5.48 1.28 11.12
CA ALA A 136 -6.84 1.22 11.67
C ALA A 136 -7.53 2.58 11.75
N THR A 137 -6.77 3.67 11.82
CA THR A 137 -7.32 5.01 12.00
C THR A 137 -6.87 5.97 10.91
N TYR A 138 -7.72 6.97 10.64
CA TYR A 138 -7.40 8.06 9.72
C TYR A 138 -6.07 8.74 10.08
N GLU A 139 -5.86 9.05 11.37
CA GLU A 139 -4.65 9.70 11.85
C GLU A 139 -3.38 8.88 11.59
N ARG A 140 -3.45 7.55 11.72
CA ARG A 140 -2.31 6.68 11.41
C ARG A 140 -2.07 6.60 9.91
N ARG A 141 -3.13 6.53 9.09
CA ARG A 141 -3.01 6.62 7.62
C ARG A 141 -2.38 7.94 7.19
N LYS A 142 -2.83 9.06 7.77
CA LYS A 142 -2.28 10.40 7.51
C LYS A 142 -0.82 10.47 7.89
N LEU A 143 -0.45 9.93 9.07
CA LEU A 143 0.94 9.87 9.52
C LEU A 143 1.82 9.08 8.55
N ALA A 144 1.37 7.94 8.03
CA ALA A 144 2.12 7.18 7.02
C ALA A 144 2.35 8.01 5.73
N VAL A 145 1.34 8.76 5.28
CA VAL A 145 1.51 9.66 4.12
C VAL A 145 2.48 10.80 4.44
N GLN A 146 2.46 11.35 5.65
CA GLN A 146 3.44 12.34 6.08
C GLN A 146 4.87 11.78 6.04
N ARG A 147 5.09 10.52 6.45
CA ARG A 147 6.41 9.87 6.36
C ARG A 147 6.89 9.74 4.93
N LEU A 148 6.01 9.39 3.99
CA LEU A 148 6.34 9.36 2.56
C LEU A 148 6.74 10.75 2.05
N ILE A 149 5.95 11.78 2.37
CA ILE A 149 6.20 13.18 1.97
C ILE A 149 7.53 13.70 2.52
N GLN A 150 7.86 13.38 3.77
CA GLN A 150 9.12 13.77 4.40
C GLN A 150 10.31 13.02 3.81
N ALA A 151 10.15 11.75 3.45
CA ALA A 151 11.22 10.91 2.96
C ALA A 151 11.72 11.30 1.56
N VAL A 152 10.87 11.88 0.71
CA VAL A 152 11.24 12.25 -0.67
C VAL A 152 11.79 13.68 -0.78
N ASP A 153 12.63 13.92 -1.79
CA ASP A 153 13.28 15.21 -2.07
C ASP A 153 12.23 16.33 -2.19
N PRO A 154 12.42 17.48 -1.50
CA PRO A 154 11.44 18.55 -1.50
C PRO A 154 11.30 19.29 -2.84
N ASN A 155 12.24 19.14 -3.77
CA ASN A 155 12.25 19.88 -5.03
C ASN A 155 11.59 19.12 -6.18
N HIS A 156 11.75 17.79 -6.21
CA HIS A 156 11.28 16.95 -7.32
C HIS A 156 10.71 15.60 -6.90
N GLY A 157 10.68 15.30 -5.59
CA GLY A 157 10.30 14.00 -5.06
C GLY A 157 8.92 13.55 -5.54
N ARG A 158 8.81 12.31 -6.06
CA ARG A 158 7.52 11.74 -6.52
C ARG A 158 7.04 10.62 -5.61
N ILE A 159 5.74 10.56 -5.33
CA ILE A 159 5.16 9.55 -4.43
C ILE A 159 3.97 8.90 -5.12
N LEU A 160 3.92 7.58 -5.19
CA LEU A 160 2.74 6.85 -5.66
C LEU A 160 2.13 6.02 -4.53
N ILE A 161 0.88 6.30 -4.19
CA ILE A 161 0.12 5.57 -3.17
C ILE A 161 -1.02 4.82 -3.86
N TYR A 162 -1.23 3.56 -3.50
CA TYR A 162 -2.24 2.70 -4.12
C TYR A 162 -2.96 1.89 -3.04
N VAL A 163 -4.29 1.98 -2.96
CA VAL A 163 -5.11 1.43 -1.87
C VAL A 163 -6.36 0.74 -2.40
N TRP A 164 -6.96 -0.15 -1.60
CA TRP A 164 -8.16 -0.88 -2.01
C TRP A 164 -9.39 0.03 -1.96
N ALA A 165 -10.21 -0.01 -3.00
CA ALA A 165 -11.44 0.77 -3.12
C ALA A 165 -12.67 -0.01 -2.62
N ILE A 166 -13.69 0.68 -2.13
CA ILE A 166 -15.01 0.07 -1.89
C ILE A 166 -15.60 -0.49 -3.19
N GLU A 167 -15.46 0.25 -4.29
CA GLU A 167 -15.90 -0.14 -5.62
C GLU A 167 -15.04 -1.29 -6.14
N GLN A 168 -15.69 -2.42 -6.40
CA GLN A 168 -15.06 -3.64 -6.89
C GLN A 168 -15.49 -3.91 -8.33
N ASP A 169 -14.54 -4.29 -9.18
CA ASP A 169 -14.81 -4.68 -10.57
C ASP A 169 -15.46 -6.07 -10.66
N GLU A 170 -15.92 -6.42 -11.87
CA GLU A 170 -16.58 -7.70 -12.14
C GLU A 170 -15.67 -8.92 -11.94
N LEU A 171 -14.34 -8.73 -11.94
CA LEU A 171 -13.36 -9.78 -11.69
C LEU A 171 -13.09 -9.99 -10.19
N SER A 172 -13.60 -9.10 -9.34
CA SER A 172 -13.43 -9.20 -7.91
C SER A 172 -14.21 -10.38 -7.32
N LYS A 173 -13.53 -11.15 -6.48
CA LYS A 173 -14.13 -12.27 -5.73
C LYS A 173 -14.86 -11.79 -4.46
N ARG A 174 -14.99 -10.47 -4.23
CA ARG A 174 -15.48 -9.88 -2.98
C ARG A 174 -16.62 -8.90 -3.23
N LYS A 175 -17.51 -8.78 -2.26
CA LYS A 175 -18.53 -7.72 -2.19
C LYS A 175 -18.40 -6.98 -0.86
N VAL A 176 -18.15 -5.67 -0.93
CA VAL A 176 -17.93 -4.79 0.23
C VAL A 176 -19.26 -4.26 0.78
N VAL A 177 -20.35 -4.27 -0.02
CA VAL A 177 -21.67 -3.72 0.37
C VAL A 177 -22.81 -4.60 -0.18
N ASP A 178 -23.97 -4.63 0.50
CA ASP A 178 -25.23 -5.12 -0.04
C ASP A 178 -25.66 -4.19 -1.19
N GLN A 179 -26.00 -4.76 -2.35
CA GLN A 179 -26.48 -3.99 -3.51
C GLN A 179 -27.87 -3.35 -3.30
N ASP A 180 -28.53 -3.64 -2.18
CA ASP A 180 -29.88 -3.16 -1.84
C ASP A 180 -29.87 -1.88 -0.97
N GLU A 181 -28.73 -1.49 -0.39
CA GLU A 181 -28.53 -0.14 0.17
C GLU A 181 -27.98 0.77 -0.94
N ALA A 182 -28.89 1.14 -1.83
CA ALA A 182 -28.62 2.11 -2.88
C ALA A 182 -28.08 3.42 -2.27
N VAL A 183 -26.83 3.74 -2.62
CA VAL A 183 -26.36 5.11 -2.83
C VAL A 183 -26.63 6.08 -1.67
N VAL A 184 -26.13 5.76 -0.48
CA VAL A 184 -25.47 6.85 0.25
C VAL A 184 -24.01 6.71 -0.11
N ALA A 185 -23.55 7.57 -1.02
CA ALA A 185 -22.14 7.82 -1.25
C ALA A 185 -21.60 8.41 0.05
N ASP A 186 -21.36 7.56 1.05
CA ASP A 186 -20.63 7.96 2.23
C ASP A 186 -19.23 8.35 1.73
N GLU A 187 -18.81 9.57 2.01
CA GLU A 187 -17.48 10.07 1.65
C GLU A 187 -16.37 9.33 2.42
N LYS A 188 -16.75 8.44 3.33
CA LYS A 188 -15.89 7.68 4.22
C LYS A 188 -15.74 6.23 3.78
N GLY A 189 -14.50 5.75 3.86
CA GLY A 189 -14.17 4.35 3.66
C GLY A 189 -14.83 3.42 4.67
N LYS A 190 -14.73 2.11 4.40
CA LYS A 190 -15.32 1.05 5.22
C LYS A 190 -14.26 0.12 5.78
N ASP A 191 -14.33 -0.10 7.07
CA ASP A 191 -13.46 -1.03 7.79
C ASP A 191 -14.04 -2.45 7.74
N VAL A 192 -13.24 -3.40 7.26
CA VAL A 192 -13.69 -4.78 7.01
C VAL A 192 -12.65 -5.83 7.37
N MET A 193 -13.13 -7.04 7.67
CA MET A 193 -12.31 -8.24 7.80
C MET A 193 -12.30 -9.04 6.50
N VAL A 194 -11.10 -9.25 5.96
CA VAL A 194 -10.87 -9.97 4.70
C VAL A 194 -10.34 -11.36 5.01
N PRO A 195 -11.06 -12.44 4.68
CA PRO A 195 -10.58 -13.80 4.93
C PRO A 195 -9.43 -14.16 3.97
N TRP A 196 -8.42 -14.82 4.51
CA TRP A 196 -7.34 -15.48 3.80
C TRP A 196 -7.34 -16.96 4.15
N VAL A 197 -7.61 -17.81 3.16
CA VAL A 197 -7.70 -19.26 3.34
C VAL A 197 -6.35 -19.87 2.98
N LEU A 198 -5.70 -20.53 3.94
CA LEU A 198 -4.54 -21.36 3.69
C LEU A 198 -5.00 -22.74 3.22
N SER A 199 -4.92 -23.00 1.91
CA SER A 199 -5.03 -24.38 1.41
C SER A 199 -3.70 -25.08 1.64
N LYS A 200 -3.68 -26.11 2.51
CA LYS A 200 -2.44 -26.83 2.86
C LYS A 200 -1.81 -27.61 1.70
N ASN A 201 -2.45 -27.68 0.53
CA ASN A 201 -1.97 -28.44 -0.62
C ASN A 201 -2.25 -27.68 -1.93
N LEU A 202 -1.25 -26.97 -2.46
CA LEU A 202 -1.29 -26.49 -3.86
C LEU A 202 -1.06 -27.64 -4.86
N ALA A 203 -0.67 -28.84 -4.41
CA ALA A 203 -0.25 -29.96 -5.27
C ALA A 203 -0.84 -31.35 -4.94
N ALA A 204 -1.68 -31.53 -3.91
CA ALA A 204 -2.20 -32.85 -3.54
C ALA A 204 -3.74 -32.94 -3.70
N LYS A 205 -4.22 -34.06 -4.24
CA LYS A 205 -5.66 -34.37 -4.34
C LYS A 205 -6.29 -34.35 -2.93
N PRO A 206 -7.54 -33.87 -2.78
CA PRO A 206 -8.21 -33.89 -1.48
C PRO A 206 -8.42 -35.35 -1.04
N SER A 207 -7.88 -35.71 0.12
CA SER A 207 -8.31 -36.92 0.85
C SER A 207 -9.45 -36.54 1.81
N GLU A 208 -10.39 -37.46 2.04
CA GLU A 208 -11.57 -37.25 2.91
C GLU A 208 -11.20 -36.91 4.37
N ASP A 209 -9.95 -37.14 4.78
CA ASP A 209 -9.42 -36.85 6.13
C ASP A 209 -8.77 -35.46 6.31
N SER A 210 -8.88 -34.54 5.34
CA SER A 210 -8.25 -33.23 5.50
C SER A 210 -8.99 -32.35 6.51
N SER A 211 -8.28 -31.92 7.56
CA SER A 211 -8.75 -30.88 8.49
C SER A 211 -9.22 -29.64 7.70
N PRO A 212 -10.28 -28.93 8.16
CA PRO A 212 -10.77 -27.75 7.47
C PRO A 212 -9.63 -26.74 7.22
N PRO A 213 -9.64 -26.04 6.07
CA PRO A 213 -8.57 -25.11 5.74
C PRO A 213 -8.54 -23.98 6.77
N GLU A 214 -7.33 -23.61 7.18
CA GLU A 214 -7.12 -22.56 8.17
C GLU A 214 -7.46 -21.20 7.55
N VAL A 215 -8.25 -20.38 8.25
CA VAL A 215 -8.71 -19.07 7.75
C VAL A 215 -8.23 -17.97 8.69
N PHE A 216 -7.50 -17.01 8.12
CA PHE A 216 -7.06 -15.81 8.82
C PHE A 216 -7.91 -14.63 8.36
N ASN A 217 -8.55 -13.93 9.30
CA ASN A 217 -9.30 -12.72 9.00
C ASN A 217 -8.42 -11.51 9.27
N ARG A 218 -8.12 -10.74 8.24
CA ARG A 218 -7.20 -9.60 8.30
C ARG A 218 -7.94 -8.30 8.08
N TYR A 219 -7.58 -7.28 8.86
CA TYR A 219 -8.21 -5.97 8.80
C TYR A 219 -7.81 -5.20 7.54
N TYR A 220 -8.78 -4.48 6.97
CA TYR A 220 -8.60 -3.54 5.87
C TYR A 220 -9.54 -2.34 6.03
N HIS A 221 -9.01 -1.16 5.77
CA HIS A 221 -9.78 0.04 5.44
C HIS A 221 -9.97 0.12 3.92
N MET A 222 -11.20 -0.09 3.44
CA MET A 222 -11.58 0.05 2.05
C MET A 222 -11.90 1.52 1.77
N PHE A 223 -11.08 2.18 0.97
CA PHE A 223 -11.21 3.62 0.71
C PHE A 223 -12.44 3.93 -0.13
N ALA A 224 -13.14 5.01 0.23
CA ALA A 224 -14.17 5.61 -0.60
C ALA A 224 -13.57 6.49 -1.71
N LYS A 225 -14.36 6.80 -2.74
CA LYS A 225 -13.96 7.71 -3.81
C LYS A 225 -13.56 9.08 -3.23
N GLY A 226 -12.35 9.55 -3.59
CA GLY A 226 -11.83 10.85 -3.16
C GLY A 226 -11.17 10.85 -1.77
N GLU A 227 -11.37 9.82 -0.96
CA GLU A 227 -10.81 9.75 0.40
C GLU A 227 -9.27 9.75 0.39
N LEU A 228 -8.65 9.00 -0.52
CA LEU A 228 -7.18 8.95 -0.64
C LEU A 228 -6.59 10.32 -1.01
N GLY A 229 -7.22 11.01 -1.96
CA GLY A 229 -6.80 12.36 -2.35
C GLY A 229 -6.92 13.35 -1.21
N THR A 230 -8.02 13.33 -0.46
CA THR A 230 -8.20 14.17 0.75
C THR A 230 -7.17 13.84 1.83
N LEU A 231 -6.93 12.56 2.11
CA LEU A 231 -5.92 12.10 3.05
C LEU A 231 -4.52 12.64 2.71
N ALA A 232 -4.15 12.61 1.43
CA ALA A 232 -2.86 13.11 0.96
C ALA A 232 -2.72 14.62 1.13
N LYS A 233 -3.78 15.38 0.85
CA LYS A 233 -3.81 16.84 1.05
C LYS A 233 -3.72 17.20 2.53
N ASP A 234 -4.49 16.53 3.38
CA ASP A 234 -4.46 16.73 4.83
C ASP A 234 -3.08 16.42 5.42
N ALA A 235 -2.42 15.37 4.93
CA ALA A 235 -1.05 15.04 5.33
C ALA A 235 -0.06 16.16 4.96
N ALA A 236 -0.16 16.71 3.73
CA ALA A 236 0.67 17.83 3.29
C ALA A 236 0.42 19.11 4.11
N VAL A 237 -0.85 19.48 4.32
CA VAL A 237 -1.24 20.65 5.12
C VAL A 237 -0.74 20.52 6.56
N ALA A 238 -0.87 19.33 7.16
CA ALA A 238 -0.38 19.07 8.51
C ALA A 238 1.16 19.13 8.63
N LEU A 239 1.89 19.07 7.52
CA LEU A 239 3.33 19.33 7.44
C LEU A 239 3.67 20.81 7.16
N GLY A 240 2.67 21.68 7.03
CA GLY A 240 2.84 23.09 6.69
C GLY A 240 3.16 23.35 5.22
N LEU A 241 2.78 22.42 4.33
CA LEU A 241 3.05 22.49 2.90
C LEU A 241 1.84 23.04 2.14
N SER A 242 2.10 23.85 1.11
CA SER A 242 1.07 24.23 0.12
C SER A 242 0.57 22.99 -0.65
N VAL A 243 -0.69 22.99 -1.04
CA VAL A 243 -1.30 21.96 -1.90
C VAL A 243 -1.67 22.59 -3.22
N GLY A 244 -1.10 22.10 -4.31
CA GLY A 244 -1.31 22.62 -5.66
C GLY A 244 -0.03 22.67 -6.49
N ASP A 245 -0.17 23.06 -7.75
CA ASP A 245 0.96 23.39 -8.63
C ASP A 245 1.59 24.71 -8.16
N PRO A 246 2.93 24.81 -8.06
CA PRO A 246 3.57 26.04 -7.65
C PRO A 246 3.36 27.13 -8.71
N SER A 247 2.57 28.15 -8.40
CA SER A 247 2.41 29.31 -9.29
C SER A 247 3.73 30.08 -9.48
N ALA A 248 3.81 30.94 -10.50
CA ALA A 248 5.02 31.75 -10.76
C ALA A 248 5.39 32.69 -9.60
N GLU A 249 4.43 33.04 -8.74
CA GLU A 249 4.61 33.99 -7.63
C GLU A 249 4.71 33.31 -6.25
N GLU A 250 4.48 32.00 -6.17
CA GLU A 250 4.47 31.25 -4.91
C GLU A 250 5.89 30.88 -4.48
N VAL A 251 6.26 31.32 -3.27
CA VAL A 251 7.54 31.00 -2.60
C VAL A 251 7.25 30.04 -1.45
N GLY A 252 8.08 29.01 -1.28
CA GLY A 252 7.90 28.01 -0.23
C GLY A 252 7.97 26.58 -0.74
N GLN A 253 7.32 25.67 -0.02
CA GLN A 253 7.32 24.24 -0.36
C GLN A 253 5.89 23.71 -0.41
N GLY A 254 5.66 22.77 -1.31
CA GLY A 254 4.34 22.18 -1.47
C GLY A 254 4.33 20.79 -2.07
N VAL A 255 3.11 20.32 -2.27
CA VAL A 255 2.78 19.04 -2.89
C VAL A 255 1.71 19.29 -3.95
N GLU A 256 1.99 18.85 -5.16
CA GLU A 256 1.05 18.80 -6.26
C GLU A 256 0.48 17.37 -6.38
N VAL A 257 -0.82 17.26 -6.63
CA VAL A 257 -1.44 15.99 -7.05
C VAL A 257 -1.32 15.89 -8.57
N VAL A 258 -0.38 15.06 -9.04
CA VAL A 258 -0.11 14.89 -10.48
C VAL A 258 -1.20 14.06 -11.15
N GLN A 259 -1.70 13.04 -10.44
CA GLN A 259 -2.82 12.22 -10.88
C GLN A 259 -3.53 11.61 -9.68
N ASP A 260 -4.84 11.45 -9.81
CA ASP A 260 -5.74 10.81 -8.85
C ASP A 260 -6.75 10.00 -9.66
N GLY A 261 -6.84 8.70 -9.38
CA GLY A 261 -7.62 7.81 -10.23
C GLY A 261 -7.93 6.46 -9.59
N TRP A 262 -8.55 5.61 -10.40
CA TRP A 262 -8.97 4.28 -10.01
C TRP A 262 -8.53 3.26 -11.07
N GLU A 263 -8.00 2.12 -10.63
CA GLU A 263 -7.64 0.98 -11.48
C GLU A 263 -8.01 -0.34 -10.79
N ARG A 264 -8.90 -1.13 -11.42
CA ARG A 264 -9.17 -2.53 -11.04
C ARG A 264 -9.46 -2.73 -9.56
N SER A 265 -10.44 -2.00 -9.04
CA SER A 265 -10.87 -2.02 -7.63
C SER A 265 -9.93 -1.36 -6.63
N ASN A 266 -9.09 -0.43 -7.09
CA ASN A 266 -8.14 0.28 -6.25
C ASN A 266 -8.07 1.76 -6.63
N TYR A 267 -7.93 2.62 -5.63
CA TYR A 267 -7.60 4.03 -5.82
C TYR A 267 -6.10 4.23 -5.81
N TYR A 268 -5.64 5.23 -6.55
CA TYR A 268 -4.26 5.67 -6.49
C TYR A 268 -4.15 7.19 -6.56
N VAL A 269 -3.11 7.72 -5.93
CA VAL A 269 -2.73 9.13 -6.04
C VAL A 269 -1.22 9.21 -6.27
N GLU A 270 -0.82 10.04 -7.20
CA GLU A 270 0.57 10.43 -7.39
C GLU A 270 0.77 11.86 -6.93
N LEU A 271 1.78 12.06 -6.09
CA LEU A 271 2.19 13.34 -5.55
C LEU A 271 3.54 13.74 -6.12
N ARG A 272 3.75 15.05 -6.34
CA ARG A 272 5.05 15.64 -6.65
C ARG A 272 5.36 16.74 -5.65
N ARG A 273 6.54 16.68 -5.04
CA ARG A 273 7.08 17.76 -4.21
C ARG A 273 7.63 18.87 -5.08
N TRP A 274 7.54 20.08 -4.57
CA TRP A 274 8.19 21.25 -5.13
C TRP A 274 8.67 22.18 -4.01
N SER A 275 9.73 22.92 -4.31
CA SER A 275 10.29 24.00 -3.47
C SER A 275 10.68 25.15 -4.39
N LYS A 276 10.33 26.38 -4.01
CA LYS A 276 10.65 27.63 -4.71
C LYS A 276 11.20 28.67 -3.74
#